data_AF-A0A2G6P3Q5-F1
#
_entry.id   AF-A0A2G6P3Q5-F1
#
_cell.length_a   1.000
_cell.length_b   1.000
_cell.length_c   1.000
_cell.angle_alpha   90.00
_cell.angle_beta   90.00
_cell.angle_gamma   90.00
#
_symmetry.space_group_name_H-M   'P 1'
#
loop_
_entity.id
_entity.type
_entity.pdbx_description
1 polymer ?
#
loop_
_entity_poly.entity_id
_entity_poly.type
_entity_poly.pdbx_seq_one_letter_code
_entity_poly.pdbx_strand_id
1 'polypeptide(L)'
;DRERHFTRRDIREYSGWSDFQVKTHIRQLEELEYIYSTAGRKGKEYVYELLYAGGGEDGKPFVIGLIDIEQLKEKAAQLGIEDNLEGT
;
A
#
# COMPACT_ATOMS: atom_id res chain seq x y z
N ASP A 1 11.72 -2.08 7.11
CA ASP A 1 10.81 -2.82 6.21
C ASP A 1 9.93 -3.92 6.77
N ARG A 2 10.25 -4.62 7.88
CA ARG A 2 9.28 -5.60 8.44
C ARG A 2 8.00 -4.98 9.02
N GLU A 3 8.02 -3.68 9.33
CA GLU A 3 6.94 -2.98 10.03
C GLU A 3 5.64 -2.85 9.23
N ARG A 4 5.67 -3.13 7.91
CA ARG A 4 4.51 -3.04 7.02
C ARG A 4 3.89 -4.39 6.65
N HIS A 5 4.43 -5.50 7.16
CA HIS A 5 3.99 -6.85 6.80
C HIS A 5 3.23 -7.53 7.94
N PHE A 6 2.09 -8.15 7.63
CA PHE A 6 1.27 -8.88 8.59
C PHE A 6 0.53 -10.05 7.93
N THR A 7 0.05 -10.99 8.75
CA THR A 7 -0.69 -12.18 8.33
C THR A 7 -2.14 -12.12 8.79
N ARG A 8 -2.98 -13.02 8.27
CA ARG A 8 -4.34 -13.23 8.81
C ARG A 8 -4.34 -13.62 10.28
N ARG A 9 -3.27 -14.29 10.74
CA ARG A 9 -3.13 -14.67 12.15
C ARG A 9 -2.94 -13.43 13.02
N ASP A 10 -2.04 -12.54 12.63
CA ASP A 10 -1.77 -11.30 13.36
C ASP A 10 -3.05 -10.46 13.50
N ILE A 11 -3.83 -10.34 12.42
CA ILE A 11 -5.10 -9.61 12.45
C ILE A 11 -6.09 -10.25 13.43
N ARG A 12 -6.24 -11.58 13.42
CA ARG A 12 -7.16 -12.27 14.35
C ARG A 12 -6.72 -12.12 15.81
N GLU A 13 -5.42 -12.24 16.08
CA GLU A 13 -4.88 -12.10 17.43
C GLU A 13 -5.06 -10.66 17.96
N TYR A 14 -4.89 -9.65 17.10
CA TYR A 14 -5.06 -8.24 17.47
C TYR A 14 -6.53 -7.82 17.61
N SER A 15 -7.39 -8.21 16.66
CA SER A 15 -8.79 -7.74 16.59
C SER A 15 -9.80 -8.62 17.33
N GLY A 16 -9.45 -9.88 17.62
CA GLY A 16 -10.40 -10.89 18.12
C GLY A 16 -11.43 -11.34 17.07
N TRP A 17 -11.28 -10.96 15.80
CA TRP A 17 -12.22 -11.33 14.74
C TRP A 17 -12.11 -12.80 14.32
N SER A 18 -13.23 -13.35 13.87
CA SER A 18 -13.28 -14.66 13.22
C SER A 18 -12.52 -14.66 11.89
N ASP A 19 -12.09 -15.83 11.41
CA ASP A 19 -11.42 -15.95 10.10
C ASP A 19 -12.31 -15.46 8.94
N PHE A 20 -13.63 -15.60 9.06
CA PHE A 20 -14.58 -15.08 8.09
C PHE A 20 -14.55 -13.55 8.04
N GLN A 21 -14.64 -12.87 9.18
CA GLN A 21 -14.56 -11.41 9.27
C GLN A 21 -13.23 -10.89 8.72
N VAL A 22 -12.11 -11.52 9.10
CA VAL A 22 -10.79 -11.13 8.60
C VAL A 22 -10.70 -11.26 7.08
N LYS A 23 -11.17 -12.37 6.49
CA LYS A 23 -11.18 -12.53 5.03
C LYS A 23 -12.02 -11.48 4.31
N THR A 24 -13.20 -11.19 4.84
CA THR A 24 -14.10 -10.18 4.27
C THR A 24 -13.45 -8.80 4.27
N HIS A 25 -12.88 -8.38 5.41
CA HIS A 25 -12.26 -7.07 5.52
C HIS A 25 -10.94 -6.94 4.76
N ILE A 26 -10.12 -8.01 4.73
CA ILE A 26 -8.92 -8.03 3.87
C ILE A 26 -9.29 -7.82 2.42
N ARG A 27 -10.31 -8.52 1.92
CA ARG A 27 -10.76 -8.36 0.53
C ARG A 27 -11.20 -6.93 0.25
N GLN A 28 -11.94 -6.30 1.17
CA GLN A 28 -12.34 -4.90 1.03
C GLN A 28 -11.12 -3.96 0.99
N LEU A 29 -10.10 -4.20 1.84
CA LEU A 29 -8.88 -3.39 1.85
C LEU A 29 -8.04 -3.59 0.58
N GLU A 30 -8.00 -4.79 0.02
CA GLU A 30 -7.37 -5.07 -1.28
C GLU A 30 -8.11 -4.37 -2.42
N GLU A 31 -9.46 -4.40 -2.42
CA GLU A 31 -10.29 -3.70 -3.42
C GLU A 31 -10.11 -2.17 -3.38
N LEU A 32 -9.76 -1.63 -2.21
CA LEU A 32 -9.44 -0.21 -2.00
C LEU A 32 -7.95 0.12 -2.15
N GLU A 33 -7.13 -0.86 -2.57
CA GLU A 33 -5.68 -0.73 -2.75
C GLU A 33 -4.90 -0.31 -1.49
N TYR A 34 -5.50 -0.49 -0.30
CA TYR A 34 -4.86 -0.17 0.97
C TYR A 34 -3.79 -1.19 1.37
N ILE A 35 -3.96 -2.43 0.93
CA ILE A 35 -3.05 -3.54 1.22
C ILE A 35 -2.83 -4.38 -0.04
N TYR A 36 -1.72 -5.09 -0.11
CA TYR A 36 -1.47 -6.07 -1.18
C TYR A 36 -0.83 -7.36 -0.64
N SER A 37 -1.19 -8.50 -1.24
CA SER A 37 -0.63 -9.81 -0.87
C SER A 37 0.73 -10.04 -1.53
N THR A 38 1.83 -9.94 -0.76
CA THR A 38 3.20 -10.11 -1.26
C THR A 38 3.61 -11.57 -1.47
N ALA A 39 2.96 -12.51 -0.76
CA ALA A 39 3.20 -13.94 -0.92
C ALA A 39 1.94 -14.75 -0.58
N GLY A 40 1.62 -15.74 -1.42
CA GLY A 40 0.45 -16.62 -1.23
C GLY A 40 0.16 -17.54 -2.40
N ARG A 41 1.00 -18.57 -2.64
CA ARG A 41 0.62 -19.75 -3.44
C ARG A 41 0.27 -20.89 -2.48
N LYS A 42 -0.66 -21.78 -2.90
CA LYS A 42 -1.08 -22.98 -2.15
C LYS A 42 0.08 -23.59 -1.35
N GLY A 43 -0.03 -23.64 -0.03
CA GLY A 43 0.98 -24.19 0.88
C GLY A 43 1.91 -23.17 1.55
N LYS A 44 1.81 -21.87 1.23
CA LYS A 44 2.53 -20.79 1.94
C LYS A 44 1.55 -19.89 2.72
N GLU A 45 2.06 -19.31 3.81
CA GLU A 45 1.33 -18.32 4.59
C GLU A 45 1.10 -17.05 3.76
N TYR A 46 -0.12 -16.50 3.85
CA TYR A 46 -0.45 -15.24 3.18
C TYR A 46 0.12 -14.09 3.99
N VAL A 47 1.02 -13.33 3.37
CA VAL A 47 1.60 -12.12 3.93
C VAL A 47 1.05 -10.92 3.16
N TYR A 48 0.53 -9.96 3.91
CA TYR A 48 -0.05 -8.72 3.41
C TYR A 48 0.90 -7.58 3.75
N GLU A 49 1.04 -6.64 2.82
CA GLU A 49 1.79 -5.40 2.98
C GLU A 49 0.84 -4.21 3.02
N LEU A 50 1.05 -3.29 3.97
CA LEU A 50 0.32 -2.02 4.05
C LEU A 50 0.88 -1.02 3.02
N LEU A 51 0.05 -0.65 2.04
CA LEU A 51 0.38 0.34 1.01
C LEU A 51 0.00 1.77 1.43
N TYR A 52 -0.93 1.91 2.38
CA TYR A 52 -1.33 3.20 2.90
C TYR A 52 -0.22 3.90 3.69
N ALA A 53 0.26 5.03 3.17
CA ALA A 53 1.32 5.83 3.77
C ALA A 53 0.82 7.09 4.52
N GLY A 54 -0.49 7.19 4.79
CA GLY A 54 -1.07 8.36 5.48
C GLY A 54 -1.46 9.53 4.56
N GLY A 55 -1.65 9.30 3.26
CA GLY A 55 -2.14 10.33 2.35
C GLY A 55 -3.63 10.67 2.56
N GLY A 56 -4.03 11.89 2.19
CA GLY A 56 -5.44 12.32 2.22
C GLY A 56 -5.92 12.96 3.52
N GLU A 57 -5.05 13.16 4.51
CA GLU A 57 -5.40 13.86 5.77
C GLU A 57 -5.84 15.32 5.55
N ASP A 58 -5.34 15.97 4.50
CA ASP A 58 -5.69 17.33 4.12
C ASP A 58 -6.90 17.41 3.16
N GLY A 59 -7.53 16.26 2.87
CA GLY A 59 -8.71 16.15 2.00
C GLY A 59 -8.42 16.35 0.51
N LYS A 60 -7.15 16.48 0.10
CA LYS A 60 -6.81 16.60 -1.32
C LYS A 60 -6.84 15.24 -2.01
N PRO A 61 -7.16 15.20 -3.32
CA PRO A 61 -7.03 13.97 -4.11
C PRO A 61 -5.60 13.44 -4.05
N PHE A 62 -5.46 12.14 -3.77
CA PHE A 62 -4.18 11.44 -3.78
C PHE A 62 -4.37 10.02 -4.31
N VAL A 63 -3.27 9.38 -4.70
CA VAL A 63 -3.24 7.98 -5.14
C VAL A 63 -2.28 7.22 -4.23
N ILE A 64 -2.71 6.05 -3.74
CA ILE A 64 -1.91 5.19 -2.86
C ILE A 64 -0.69 4.66 -3.62
N GLY A 65 0.47 4.66 -2.97
CA GLY A 65 1.71 4.13 -3.55
C GLY A 65 2.47 5.07 -4.49
N LEU A 66 1.90 6.25 -4.80
CA LEU A 66 2.61 7.30 -5.55
C LEU A 66 3.19 8.36 -4.60
N ILE A 67 4.34 8.90 -5.00
CA ILE A 67 4.93 10.08 -4.37
C ILE A 67 4.34 11.36 -4.98
N ASP A 68 4.41 12.47 -4.25
CA ASP A 68 3.98 13.78 -4.76
C ASP A 68 4.83 14.22 -5.97
N ILE A 69 4.26 15.06 -6.84
CA ILE A 69 4.94 15.56 -8.05
C ILE A 69 6.21 16.34 -7.69
N GLU A 70 6.20 17.14 -6.62
CA GLU A 70 7.38 17.90 -6.22
C GLU A 70 8.48 16.95 -5.71
N GLN A 71 8.11 15.91 -4.94
CA GLN A 71 9.06 14.87 -4.53
C GLN A 71 9.59 14.07 -5.73
N LEU A 72 8.75 13.83 -6.75
CA LEU A 72 9.16 13.18 -7.98
C LEU A 72 10.17 14.02 -8.75
N LYS A 73 9.93 15.33 -8.91
CA LYS A 73 10.87 16.27 -9.55
C LYS A 73 12.20 16.34 -8.82
N GLU A 74 12.18 16.41 -7.49
CA GLU A 74 13.40 16.38 -6.67
C GLU A 74 14.21 15.10 -6.91
N LYS A 75 13.56 13.94 -6.89
CA LYS A 75 14.22 12.66 -7.19
C LYS A 75 14.72 12.58 -8.63
N ALA A 76 13.94 13.06 -9.59
CA ALA A 76 14.33 13.09 -11.00
C ALA A 76 15.59 13.96 -11.19
N ALA A 77 15.63 15.15 -10.59
CA ALA A 77 16.79 16.04 -10.61
C ALA A 77 18.03 15.41 -9.96
N GLN A 78 17.86 14.72 -8.82
CA GLN A 78 18.96 13.97 -8.17
C GLN A 78 19.52 12.85 -9.08
N LEU A 79 18.67 12.26 -9.91
CA LEU A 79 19.04 11.21 -10.86
C LEU A 79 19.50 11.76 -12.21
N GLY A 80 19.55 13.08 -12.39
CA GLY A 80 19.94 13.73 -13.65
C GLY A 80 18.94 13.53 -14.79
N ILE A 81 17.67 13.26 -14.47
CA ILE A 81 16.59 13.16 -15.45
C ILE A 81 16.04 14.58 -15.68
N GLU A 82 16.26 15.12 -16.87
CA GLU A 82 15.75 16.43 -17.27
C GLU A 82 14.24 16.38 -17.56
N ASP A 83 13.50 17.32 -17.02
CA ASP A 83 12.05 17.47 -17.21
C ASP A 83 11.78 18.08 -18.60
N ASN A 84 11.85 17.26 -19.65
CA ASN A 84 11.53 17.66 -21.02
C ASN A 84 10.00 17.70 -21.21
N LEU A 85 9.32 18.63 -20.54
CA LEU A 85 7.91 18.94 -20.81
C LEU A 85 7.79 19.91 -21.99
N GLU A 86 8.32 19.53 -23.15
CA GLU A 86 7.93 20.11 -24.43
C GLU A 86 7.00 19.12 -25.15
N GLY A 87 5.70 19.26 -24.90
CA GLY A 87 4.65 18.50 -25.56
C GLY A 87 3.33 19.25 -25.47
N THR A 88 2.98 19.90 -26.59
CA THR A 88 1.70 20.56 -26.92
C THR A 88 0.44 19.82 -26.47
#